data_AF-A0A0C2DH07-F1
#
_entry.id   AF-A0A0C2DH07-F1
#
_cell.length_a   1.000
_cell.length_b   1.000
_cell.length_c   1.000
_cell.angle_alpha   90.00
_cell.angle_beta   90.00
_cell.angle_gamma   90.00
#
_symmetry.space_group_name_H-M   'P 1'
#
loop_
_entity.id
_entity.type
_entity.pdbx_description
1 polymer ?
#
loop_
_entity_poly.entity_id
_entity_poly.type
_entity_poly.pdbx_seq_one_letter_code
_entity_poly.pdbx_strand_id
1 'polypeptide(L)'
;AIRNHVVNSGCQHVIIDNLQFLVNQATMGDERSTSMDRYQMQDRFVGHMRALATQHGVHVTMVVHPRKTDADTDLDIQHFGGSARVTQEADNVLALQRRRDDRDRGKFRKFLYILKNRYGGRKVESDQLEMLFQSAIYSHTIIDHSLKT
;
A
#
# COMPACT_ATOMS: atom_id res chain seq x y z
N ALA A 1 17.46 -1.05 -13.89
CA ALA A 1 17.36 -2.42 -13.33
C ALA A 1 15.95 -3.01 -13.50
N ILE A 2 14.92 -2.48 -12.83
CA ILE A 2 13.56 -3.08 -12.83
C ILE A 2 13.00 -3.32 -14.23
N ARG A 3 13.05 -2.32 -15.13
CA ARG A 3 12.60 -2.47 -16.52
C ARG A 3 13.28 -3.61 -17.26
N ASN A 4 14.59 -3.80 -17.07
CA ASN A 4 15.33 -4.87 -17.73
C ASN A 4 14.85 -6.25 -17.26
N HIS A 5 14.49 -6.41 -15.98
CA HIS A 5 13.91 -7.67 -15.50
C HIS A 5 12.50 -7.92 -16.08
N VAL A 6 11.69 -6.88 -16.21
CA VAL A 6 10.38 -7.00 -16.89
C VAL A 6 10.57 -7.44 -18.35
N VAL A 7 11.43 -6.75 -19.10
CA VAL A 7 11.60 -7.00 -20.54
C VAL A 7 12.37 -8.29 -20.83
N ASN A 8 13.48 -8.53 -20.13
CA ASN A 8 14.44 -9.57 -20.51
C ASN A 8 14.24 -10.88 -19.76
N SER A 9 13.65 -10.85 -18.55
CA SER A 9 13.36 -12.08 -17.78
C SER A 9 11.87 -12.44 -17.73
N GLY A 10 11.00 -11.66 -18.39
CA GLY A 10 9.56 -11.94 -18.45
C GLY A 10 8.83 -11.75 -17.12
N CYS A 11 9.41 -11.01 -16.17
CA CYS A 11 8.79 -10.75 -14.87
C CYS A 11 7.45 -10.01 -15.04
N GLN A 12 6.36 -10.63 -14.57
CA GLN A 12 4.99 -10.11 -14.73
C GLN A 12 4.46 -9.36 -13.49
N HIS A 13 5.07 -9.57 -12.32
CA HIS A 13 4.65 -8.94 -11.07
C HIS A 13 5.86 -8.37 -10.34
N VAL A 14 5.87 -7.04 -10.19
CA VAL A 14 6.90 -6.32 -9.45
C VAL A 14 6.35 -5.88 -8.10
N ILE A 15 7.04 -6.22 -7.01
CA ILE A 15 6.69 -5.80 -5.65
C ILE A 15 7.80 -4.87 -5.13
N ILE A 16 7.41 -3.68 -4.67
CA ILE A 16 8.31 -2.70 -4.05
C ILE A 16 7.94 -2.55 -2.57
N ASP A 17 8.82 -2.98 -1.67
CA ASP A 17 8.64 -2.91 -0.21
C ASP A 17 9.85 -2.23 0.48
N ASN A 18 9.76 -0.99 0.95
CA ASN A 18 8.69 0.00 0.75
C ASN A 18 9.20 1.25 0.03
N LEU A 19 8.27 2.04 -0.49
CA LEU A 19 8.55 3.26 -1.26
C LEU A 19 9.45 4.24 -0.49
N GLN A 20 9.16 4.47 0.79
CA GLN A 20 9.90 5.43 1.62
C GLN A 20 11.37 4.99 1.80
N PHE A 21 11.61 3.71 2.10
CA PHE A 21 12.95 3.19 2.27
C PHE A 21 13.79 3.31 0.99
N LEU A 22 13.20 2.91 -0.14
CA LEU A 22 13.88 2.98 -1.44
C LEU A 22 14.30 4.39 -1.81
N VAL A 23 13.40 5.37 -1.63
CA VAL A 23 13.71 6.78 -1.92
C VAL A 23 14.72 7.35 -0.93
N ASN A 24 14.58 7.02 0.36
CA ASN A 24 15.53 7.49 1.38
C ASN A 24 16.96 7.03 1.06
N GLN A 25 17.15 5.76 0.68
CA GLN A 25 18.45 5.23 0.28
C GLN A 25 19.05 5.97 -0.93
N ALA A 26 18.23 6.32 -1.91
CA ALA A 26 18.67 7.10 -3.08
C ALA A 26 19.14 8.52 -2.71
N THR A 27 18.69 9.06 -1.57
CA THR A 27 19.05 10.40 -1.07
C THR A 27 20.13 10.40 0.01
N MET A 28 20.59 9.24 0.49
CA MET A 28 21.52 9.13 1.63
C MET A 28 22.91 9.77 1.40
N GLY A 29 23.25 10.15 0.18
CA GLY A 29 24.49 10.89 -0.15
C GLY A 29 24.34 12.40 -0.24
N ASP A 30 23.12 12.93 -0.08
CA ASP A 30 22.84 14.37 -0.20
C ASP A 30 22.31 14.89 1.14
N GLU A 31 23.23 15.35 1.99
CA GLU A 31 22.93 15.93 3.31
C GLU A 31 22.02 17.17 3.24
N ARG A 32 21.83 17.76 2.04
CA ARG A 32 20.93 18.90 1.81
C ARG A 32 19.53 18.48 1.35
N SER A 33 19.28 17.19 1.14
CA SER A 33 18.00 16.70 0.65
C SER A 33 16.87 16.97 1.65
N THR A 34 15.96 17.86 1.25
CA THR A 34 14.84 18.26 2.11
C THR A 34 13.74 17.20 2.12
N SER A 35 12.81 17.30 3.07
CA SER A 35 11.60 16.46 3.07
C SER A 35 10.79 16.63 1.78
N MET A 36 10.80 17.83 1.20
CA MET A 36 10.13 18.13 -0.07
C MET A 36 10.78 17.38 -1.23
N ASP A 37 12.11 17.33 -1.29
CA ASP A 37 12.84 16.59 -2.34
C ASP A 37 12.53 15.09 -2.28
N ARG A 38 12.43 14.53 -1.07
CA ARG A 38 12.03 13.13 -0.88
C ARG A 38 10.62 12.85 -1.41
N TYR A 39 9.65 13.73 -1.16
CA TYR A 39 8.30 13.55 -1.68
C TYR A 39 8.26 13.66 -3.20
N GLN A 40 8.99 14.61 -3.79
CA GLN A 40 9.10 14.71 -5.25
C GLN A 40 9.75 13.48 -5.88
N MET A 41 10.77 12.90 -5.23
CA MET A 41 11.39 11.65 -5.68
C MET A 41 10.44 10.46 -5.58
N GLN A 42 9.63 10.38 -4.52
CA GLN A 42 8.55 9.40 -4.41
C GLN A 42 7.54 9.55 -5.56
N ASP A 43 7.07 10.78 -5.82
CA ASP A 43 6.15 11.09 -6.93
C ASP A 43 6.71 10.65 -8.29
N ARG A 44 7.99 10.97 -8.55
CA ARG A 44 8.68 10.58 -9.79
C ARG A 44 8.79 9.07 -9.92
N PHE A 45 9.19 8.39 -8.84
CA PHE A 45 9.32 6.93 -8.84
C PHE A 45 7.98 6.24 -9.10
N VAL A 46 6.90 6.70 -8.48
CA VAL A 46 5.54 6.22 -8.73
C VAL A 46 5.14 6.43 -10.19
N GLY A 47 5.43 7.61 -10.75
CA GLY A 47 5.18 7.90 -12.17
C GLY A 47 5.91 6.92 -13.11
N HIS A 48 7.17 6.59 -12.81
CA HIS A 48 7.92 5.59 -13.57
C HIS A 48 7.31 4.18 -13.45
N MET A 49 6.87 3.77 -12.26
CA MET A 49 6.23 2.48 -12.06
C MET A 49 4.87 2.39 -12.74
N ARG A 50 4.08 3.48 -12.74
CA ARG A 50 2.81 3.58 -13.48
C ARG A 50 3.04 3.43 -14.99
N ALA A 51 4.04 4.11 -15.52
CA ALA A 51 4.42 4.00 -16.93
C ALA A 51 4.88 2.58 -17.27
N LEU A 52 5.70 1.96 -16.41
CA LEU A 52 6.15 0.58 -16.58
C LEU A 52 4.98 -0.41 -16.68
N ALA A 53 4.03 -0.33 -15.73
CA ALA A 53 2.83 -1.17 -15.71
C ALA A 53 2.00 -1.00 -16.99
N THR A 54 1.77 0.25 -17.40
CA THR A 54 0.95 0.57 -18.58
C THR A 54 1.62 0.13 -19.89
N GLN A 55 2.92 0.36 -20.03
CA GLN A 55 3.66 0.10 -21.27
C GLN A 55 3.99 -1.38 -21.47
N HIS A 56 4.18 -2.13 -20.39
CA HIS A 56 4.66 -3.52 -20.46
C HIS A 56 3.62 -4.54 -19.94
N GLY A 57 2.43 -4.08 -19.54
CA GLY A 57 1.35 -4.97 -19.09
C GLY A 57 1.64 -5.70 -17.78
N VAL A 58 2.59 -5.23 -16.98
CA VAL A 58 2.98 -5.87 -15.71
C VAL A 58 2.17 -5.35 -14.53
N HIS A 59 1.92 -6.20 -13.54
CA HIS A 59 1.34 -5.79 -12.28
C HIS A 59 2.42 -5.21 -11.36
N VAL A 60 2.15 -4.05 -10.77
CA VAL A 60 3.04 -3.43 -9.78
C VAL A 60 2.31 -3.30 -8.46
N THR A 61 2.86 -3.87 -7.40
CA THR A 61 2.43 -3.67 -6.02
C THR A 61 3.47 -2.84 -5.29
N MET A 62 3.02 -1.81 -4.58
CA MET A 62 3.91 -0.90 -3.85
C MET A 62 3.42 -0.78 -2.41
N VAL A 63 4.30 -1.08 -1.46
CA VAL A 63 4.04 -0.86 -0.03
C VAL A 63 4.39 0.58 0.31
N VAL A 64 3.44 1.27 0.92
CA VAL A 64 3.58 2.68 1.31
C VAL A 64 3.12 2.82 2.74
N HIS A 65 3.98 3.38 3.59
CA HIS A 65 3.58 3.68 4.96
C HIS A 65 2.70 4.94 5.00
N PRO A 66 1.59 4.94 5.77
CA PRO A 66 0.80 6.15 5.98
C PRO A 66 1.62 7.18 6.77
N ARG A 67 1.24 8.46 6.67
CA ARG A 67 1.74 9.49 7.60
C ARG A 67 1.29 9.15 9.02
N LYS A 68 2.00 9.65 10.02
CA LYS A 68 1.57 9.52 11.41
C LYS A 68 0.20 10.17 11.57
N THR A 69 -0.77 9.38 12.02
CA THR A 69 -2.11 9.80 12.41
C THR A 69 -2.29 9.55 13.90
N ASP A 70 -3.36 10.10 14.48
CA ASP A 70 -3.79 9.70 15.80
C ASP A 70 -4.14 8.21 15.81
N ALA A 71 -3.92 7.55 16.96
CA ALA A 71 -3.98 6.10 17.08
C ALA A 71 -5.38 5.52 16.80
N ASP A 72 -6.43 6.33 16.96
CA ASP A 72 -7.83 5.93 16.79
C ASP A 72 -8.41 6.37 15.44
N THR A 73 -7.61 6.99 14.57
CA THR A 73 -8.07 7.44 13.25
C THR A 73 -7.99 6.30 12.23
N ASP A 74 -9.11 6.08 11.53
CA ASP A 74 -9.19 5.13 10.43
C ASP A 74 -8.32 5.55 9.25
N LEU A 75 -7.62 4.58 8.65
CA LEU A 75 -6.85 4.84 7.44
C LEU A 75 -7.77 5.09 6.24
N ASP A 76 -7.95 6.37 5.93
CA ASP A 76 -8.42 6.87 4.62
C ASP A 76 -7.27 7.20 3.64
N ILE A 77 -7.59 7.37 2.36
CA ILE A 77 -6.72 7.78 1.25
C ILE A 77 -5.87 9.01 1.59
N GLN A 78 -6.42 9.96 2.34
CA GLN A 78 -5.73 11.21 2.68
C GLN A 78 -4.50 10.98 3.56
N HIS A 79 -4.48 9.90 4.35
CA HIS A 79 -3.36 9.59 5.24
C HIS A 79 -2.09 9.14 4.50
N PHE A 80 -2.21 8.83 3.21
CA PHE A 80 -1.08 8.53 2.33
C PHE A 80 -0.53 9.78 1.61
N GLY A 81 -1.08 10.97 1.91
CA GLY A 81 -0.80 12.26 1.24
C GLY A 81 0.62 12.82 1.38
N GLY A 82 1.61 12.01 1.77
CA GLY A 82 3.06 12.28 1.58
C GLY A 82 3.36 12.71 0.16
N SER A 83 2.83 11.89 -0.74
CA SER A 83 2.87 12.00 -2.18
C SER A 83 1.42 11.82 -2.63
N ALA A 84 0.67 12.92 -2.76
CA ALA A 84 -0.73 12.87 -3.21
C ALA A 84 -0.88 12.12 -4.56
N ARG A 85 0.22 12.06 -5.32
CA ARG A 85 0.31 11.33 -6.57
C ARG A 85 0.22 9.81 -6.41
N VAL A 86 0.72 9.22 -5.31
CA VAL A 86 0.65 7.75 -5.08
C VAL A 86 -0.78 7.25 -5.20
N THR A 87 -1.70 7.83 -4.43
CA THR A 87 -3.09 7.38 -4.40
C THR A 87 -3.86 7.79 -5.65
N GLN A 88 -3.46 8.86 -6.34
CA GLN A 88 -4.05 9.27 -7.61
C GLN A 88 -3.71 8.30 -8.75
N GLU A 89 -2.43 7.95 -8.89
CA GLU A 89 -1.89 7.07 -9.95
C GLU A 89 -2.22 5.60 -9.70
N ALA A 90 -2.40 5.17 -8.44
CA ALA A 90 -2.74 3.79 -8.13
C ALA A 90 -4.13 3.40 -8.68
N ASP A 91 -4.26 2.23 -9.30
CA ASP A 91 -5.57 1.70 -9.71
C ASP A 91 -6.35 1.19 -8.51
N ASN A 92 -5.66 0.57 -7.54
CA ASN A 92 -6.22 0.06 -6.31
C ASN A 92 -5.44 0.59 -5.11
N VAL A 93 -6.15 0.90 -4.02
CA VAL A 93 -5.55 1.29 -2.74
C VAL A 93 -6.16 0.40 -1.67
N LEU A 94 -5.31 -0.42 -1.06
CA LEU A 94 -5.66 -1.32 0.03
C LEU A 94 -4.98 -0.83 1.31
N ALA A 95 -5.72 -0.81 2.40
CA ALA A 95 -5.20 -0.43 3.70
C ALA A 95 -5.42 -1.54 4.73
N LEU A 96 -4.47 -1.71 5.64
CA LEU A 96 -4.56 -2.67 6.73
C LEU A 96 -4.92 -1.92 8.01
N GLN A 97 -6.20 -1.97 8.38
CA GLN A 97 -6.68 -1.37 9.62
C GLN A 97 -6.40 -2.31 10.78
N ARG A 98 -5.88 -1.77 11.88
CA ARG A 98 -5.61 -2.53 13.11
C ARG A 98 -6.52 -2.01 14.22
N ARG A 99 -7.29 -2.91 14.84
CA ARG A 99 -8.17 -2.60 15.97
C ARG A 99 -7.74 -3.36 17.20
N ARG A 100 -7.93 -2.79 18.38
CA ARG A 100 -7.91 -3.58 19.61
C ARG A 100 -9.12 -4.49 19.62
N ASP A 101 -8.95 -5.71 20.12
CA ASP A 101 -10.07 -6.61 20.32
C ASP A 101 -10.88 -6.16 21.54
N ASP A 102 -12.21 -6.10 21.41
CA ASP A 102 -13.11 -5.63 22.46
C ASP A 102 -13.18 -6.59 23.65
N ARG A 103 -12.98 -7.89 23.41
CA ARG A 103 -13.01 -8.95 24.43
C ARG A 103 -11.65 -9.14 25.10
N ASP A 104 -10.57 -8.90 24.35
CA ASP A 104 -9.20 -9.03 24.82
C ASP A 104 -8.32 -7.88 24.32
N ARG A 105 -8.21 -6.82 25.12
CA ARG A 105 -7.42 -5.63 24.77
C ARG A 105 -5.92 -5.89 24.56
N GLY A 106 -5.40 -7.06 24.95
CA GLY A 106 -4.03 -7.48 24.64
C GLY A 106 -3.86 -7.96 23.20
N LYS A 107 -4.96 -8.23 22.50
CA LYS A 107 -4.99 -8.69 21.11
C LYS A 107 -5.43 -7.59 20.17
N PHE A 108 -5.05 -7.79 18.90
CA PHE A 108 -5.44 -6.92 17.82
C PHE A 108 -6.08 -7.71 16.69
N ARG A 109 -7.18 -7.19 16.19
CA ARG A 109 -7.83 -7.65 14.97
C ARG A 109 -7.30 -6.80 13.81
N LYS A 110 -7.23 -7.41 12.62
CA LYS A 110 -6.77 -6.74 11.40
C LYS A 110 -7.90 -6.80 10.38
N PHE A 111 -8.09 -5.71 9.66
CA PHE A 111 -9.12 -5.60 8.64
C PHE A 111 -8.50 -5.08 7.34
N LEU A 112 -8.98 -5.59 6.22
CA LEU A 112 -8.59 -5.13 4.89
C LEU A 112 -9.60 -4.08 4.42
N TYR A 113 -9.15 -2.84 4.31
CA TYR A 113 -9.93 -1.77 3.72
C TYR A 113 -9.59 -1.66 2.23
N ILE A 114 -10.63 -1.58 1.39
CA ILE A 114 -10.51 -1.28 -0.04
C ILE A 114 -10.90 0.19 -0.22
N LEU A 115 -9.90 1.06 -0.15
CA LEU A 115 -10.08 2.51 -0.23
C LEU A 115 -10.25 2.99 -1.67
N LYS A 116 -9.68 2.26 -2.64
CA LYS A 116 -9.84 2.53 -4.06
C LYS A 116 -9.84 1.22 -4.83
N ASN A 117 -10.78 1.13 -5.77
CA ASN A 117 -10.88 0.05 -6.74
C ASN A 117 -11.34 0.65 -8.07
N ARG A 118 -10.39 0.95 -8.97
CA ARG A 118 -10.71 1.65 -10.22
C ARG A 118 -11.55 0.79 -11.18
N TYR A 119 -11.28 -0.52 -11.26
CA TYR A 119 -11.96 -1.39 -12.23
C TYR A 119 -13.37 -1.78 -11.76
N GLY A 120 -13.49 -2.28 -10.52
CA GLY A 120 -14.76 -2.80 -10.01
C GLY A 120 -15.59 -1.79 -9.23
N GLY A 121 -15.04 -0.62 -8.87
CA GLY A 121 -15.74 0.45 -8.14
C GLY A 121 -16.07 0.13 -6.67
N ARG A 122 -16.14 -1.14 -6.27
CA ARG A 122 -16.48 -1.55 -4.90
C ARG A 122 -15.37 -1.13 -3.92
N LYS A 123 -15.78 -0.36 -2.91
CA LYS A 123 -14.98 0.02 -1.75
C LYS A 123 -15.47 -0.69 -0.49
N VAL A 124 -14.57 -0.87 0.46
CA VAL A 124 -14.85 -1.38 1.81
C VAL A 124 -14.05 -0.54 2.78
N GLU A 125 -14.73 0.36 3.47
CA GLU A 125 -14.14 1.38 4.35
C GLU A 125 -14.58 1.16 5.81
N SER A 126 -14.87 -0.11 6.17
CA SER A 126 -15.33 -0.55 7.48
C SER A 126 -14.74 -1.92 7.83
N ASP A 127 -14.92 -2.35 9.08
CA ASP A 127 -14.45 -3.62 9.63
C ASP A 127 -15.21 -4.86 9.09
N GLN A 128 -15.55 -4.86 7.80
CA GLN A 128 -16.28 -5.94 7.11
C GLN A 128 -15.36 -7.10 6.71
N LEU A 129 -14.17 -6.81 6.18
CA LEU A 129 -13.22 -7.80 5.70
C LEU A 129 -12.15 -8.05 6.77
N GLU A 130 -12.36 -9.07 7.61
CA GLU A 130 -11.43 -9.40 8.69
C GLU A 130 -10.32 -10.34 8.22
N MET A 131 -9.08 -10.05 8.61
CA MET A 131 -7.90 -10.85 8.30
C MET A 131 -7.52 -11.71 9.51
N LEU A 132 -7.84 -13.01 9.44
CA LEU A 132 -7.45 -13.97 10.46
C LEU A 132 -6.09 -14.58 10.16
N PHE A 133 -5.14 -14.41 11.08
CA PHE A 133 -3.80 -14.99 10.96
C PHE A 133 -3.83 -16.49 11.23
N GLN A 134 -3.28 -17.26 10.28
CA GLN A 134 -3.13 -18.71 10.36
C GLN A 134 -1.68 -19.04 10.71
N SER A 135 -1.40 -19.30 11.99
CA SER A 135 -0.02 -19.53 12.47
C SER A 135 0.65 -20.75 11.85
N ALA A 136 -0.11 -21.78 11.49
CA ALA A 136 0.42 -23.00 10.89
C ALA A 136 1.07 -22.77 9.52
N ILE A 137 0.60 -21.76 8.76
CA ILE A 137 1.04 -21.50 7.39
C ILE A 137 1.52 -20.05 7.18
N TYR A 138 1.66 -19.28 8.26
CA TYR A 138 2.08 -17.88 8.24
C TYR A 138 1.32 -17.00 7.24
N SER A 139 0.03 -17.27 7.04
CA SER A 139 -0.82 -16.54 6.09
C SER A 139 -1.98 -15.84 6.82
N HIS A 140 -2.71 -14.98 6.10
CA HIS A 140 -3.98 -14.46 6.57
C HIS A 140 -5.10 -14.99 5.68
N THR A 141 -6.21 -15.40 6.29
CA THR A 141 -7.47 -15.67 5.58
C THR A 141 -8.38 -14.47 5.74
N ILE A 142 -8.98 -14.00 4.64
CA ILE A 142 -9.96 -12.92 4.68
C ILE A 142 -11.35 -13.53 4.88
N ILE A 143 -12.06 -13.07 5.90
CA ILE A 143 -13.46 -13.40 6.14
C ILE A 143 -14.30 -12.16 5.84
N ASP A 144 -15.28 -12.31 4.94
CA ASP A 144 -16.27 -11.28 4.64
C ASP A 144 -17.49 -11.44 5.57
N HIS A 145 -17.68 -10.50 6.49
CA HIS A 145 -18.81 -10.53 7.43
C HIS A 145 -20.11 -9.94 6.85
N SER A 146 -20.12 -9.43 5.61
CA SER A 146 -21.35 -8.89 4.99
C SER A 146 -22.45 -9.95 4.76
N LEU A 147 -22.07 -11.23 4.71
CA LEU A 147 -23.00 -12.35 4.49
C LEU A 147 -23.69 -12.85 5.77
N LYS A 148 -23.41 -12.25 6.94
CA LYS A 148 -23.99 -12.66 8.23
C LYS A 148 -25.22 -11.85 8.65
N THR A 149 -25.86 -11.18 7.70
CA THR A 149 -27.11 -10.43 7.90
C THR A 149 -28.29 -11.23 7.38
#